data_AF-A0A6I4ISV1-F1
#
_entry.id   AF-A0A6I4ISV1-F1
#
_cell.length_a   1.000
_cell.length_b   1.000
_cell.length_c   1.000
_cell.angle_alpha   90.00
_cell.angle_beta   90.00
_cell.angle_gamma   90.00
#
_symmetry.space_group_name_H-M   'P 1'
#
loop_
_entity.id
_entity.type
_entity.pdbx_description
1 polymer ?
#
loop_
_entity_poly.entity_id
_entity_poly.type
_entity_poly.pdbx_seq_one_letter_code
_entity_poly.pdbx_strand_id
1 'polypeptide(L)'
;MKKLAIALVSVLALGTVMSSFRNVTSNEVSLVGKWKYYQEGKRMSKAELLFSYEHEENCGNDYVEFFEDGKVNDVFYYGSGNCEMSVDSGTWKKEENHLIINFPYAGEETGEILLLDATTLKVKAEVEGKEVIYIYKKL
;
A
#
# COMPACT_ATOMS: atom_id res chain seq x y z
N MET A 1 -74.63 -26.49 33.10
CA MET A 1 -74.10 -25.87 31.86
C MET A 1 -72.65 -25.46 32.10
N LYS A 2 -71.70 -26.32 31.72
CA LYS A 2 -70.26 -26.02 31.80
C LYS A 2 -69.79 -25.63 30.39
N LYS A 3 -69.35 -24.39 30.25
CA LYS A 3 -68.65 -23.88 29.07
C LYS A 3 -67.21 -24.39 29.12
N LEU A 4 -66.57 -24.58 27.96
CA LEU A 4 -65.28 -23.95 27.61
C LEU A 4 -64.79 -24.48 26.26
N ALA A 5 -64.52 -23.52 25.38
CA ALA A 5 -64.05 -23.67 24.01
C ALA A 5 -62.59 -24.16 23.98
N ILE A 6 -62.27 -25.03 23.02
CA ILE A 6 -60.91 -25.48 22.75
C ILE A 6 -60.33 -24.57 21.66
N ALA A 7 -59.33 -23.75 22.02
CA ALA A 7 -58.58 -22.91 21.09
C ALA A 7 -57.42 -23.72 20.48
N LEU A 8 -57.29 -23.66 19.16
CA LEU A 8 -56.12 -24.14 18.41
C LEU A 8 -54.89 -23.29 18.74
N VAL A 9 -53.76 -23.92 19.07
CA VAL A 9 -52.44 -23.29 19.10
C VAL A 9 -51.50 -24.15 18.26
N SER A 10 -51.25 -23.72 17.02
CA SER A 10 -50.20 -24.28 16.15
C SER A 10 -48.92 -23.46 16.32
N VAL A 11 -47.90 -24.04 16.94
CA VAL A 11 -46.57 -23.45 17.08
C VAL A 11 -45.81 -23.67 15.77
N LEU A 12 -45.61 -22.60 14.98
CA LEU A 12 -44.65 -22.60 13.89
C LEU A 12 -43.24 -22.40 14.47
N ALA A 13 -42.44 -23.46 14.49
CA ALA A 13 -41.01 -23.35 14.76
C ALA A 13 -40.29 -22.94 13.47
N LEU A 14 -39.89 -21.67 13.35
CA LEU A 14 -38.93 -21.23 12.34
C LEU A 14 -37.52 -21.60 12.82
N GLY A 15 -36.93 -22.62 12.20
CA GLY A 15 -35.50 -22.93 12.36
C GLY A 15 -34.66 -21.91 11.61
N THR A 16 -33.91 -21.09 12.33
CA THR A 16 -32.87 -20.22 11.78
C THR A 16 -31.63 -21.06 11.47
N VAL A 17 -31.30 -21.20 10.19
CA VAL A 17 -30.03 -21.79 9.75
C VAL A 17 -28.95 -20.73 9.91
N MET A 18 -28.15 -20.81 10.98
CA MET A 18 -26.91 -20.05 11.08
C MET A 18 -25.90 -20.60 10.08
N SER A 19 -25.75 -19.91 8.94
CA SER A 19 -24.60 -20.10 8.08
C SER A 19 -23.40 -19.44 8.74
N SER A 20 -22.45 -20.24 9.21
CA SER A 20 -21.16 -19.77 9.68
C SER A 20 -20.35 -19.29 8.48
N PHE A 21 -20.34 -17.98 8.25
CA PHE A 21 -19.35 -17.36 7.37
C PHE A 21 -17.97 -17.66 7.96
N ARG A 22 -17.22 -18.53 7.30
CA ARG A 22 -15.79 -18.67 7.58
C ARG A 22 -15.16 -17.35 7.15
N ASN A 23 -14.62 -16.61 8.12
CA ASN A 23 -13.71 -15.51 7.82
C ASN A 23 -12.50 -16.11 7.11
N VAL A 24 -12.45 -15.96 5.78
CA VAL A 24 -11.22 -16.14 5.02
C VAL A 24 -10.36 -14.95 5.42
N THR A 25 -9.37 -15.17 6.28
CA THR A 25 -8.35 -14.17 6.57
C THR A 25 -7.62 -13.90 5.25
N SER A 26 -7.96 -12.79 4.59
CA SER A 26 -7.15 -12.27 3.50
C SER A 26 -5.79 -11.95 4.12
N ASN A 27 -4.74 -12.66 3.70
CA ASN A 27 -3.38 -12.23 4.02
C ASN A 27 -3.21 -10.83 3.44
N GLU A 28 -3.20 -9.80 4.29
CA GLU A 28 -2.94 -8.45 3.83
C GLU A 28 -1.53 -8.40 3.23
N VAL A 29 -1.43 -7.87 2.02
CA VAL A 29 -0.14 -7.70 1.36
C VAL A 29 0.67 -6.68 2.16
N SER A 30 1.83 -7.11 2.64
CA SER A 30 2.72 -6.27 3.44
C SER A 30 3.51 -5.29 2.58
N LEU A 31 3.65 -4.05 3.07
CA LEU A 31 4.56 -3.06 2.49
C LEU A 31 6.03 -3.39 2.80
N VAL A 32 6.30 -4.13 3.88
CA VAL A 32 7.65 -4.48 4.35
C VAL A 32 8.46 -5.16 3.24
N GLY A 33 9.70 -4.73 3.07
CA GLY A 33 10.68 -5.25 2.12
C GLY A 33 11.16 -4.19 1.13
N LYS A 34 11.92 -4.65 0.13
CA LYS A 34 12.55 -3.79 -0.88
C LYS A 34 11.68 -3.60 -2.12
N TRP A 35 11.66 -2.37 -2.61
CA TRP A 35 10.86 -1.93 -3.75
C TRP A 35 11.72 -1.07 -4.67
N LYS A 36 12.06 -1.60 -5.84
CA LYS A 36 12.80 -0.87 -6.89
C LYS A 36 11.89 0.18 -7.53
N TYR A 37 12.40 1.40 -7.73
CA TYR A 37 11.74 2.39 -8.60
C TYR A 37 11.66 1.86 -10.03
N TYR A 38 10.45 1.82 -10.60
CA TYR A 38 10.20 1.23 -11.91
C TYR A 38 9.67 2.24 -12.92
N GLN A 39 8.65 3.00 -12.55
CA GLN A 39 8.10 4.07 -13.39
C GLN A 39 7.74 5.27 -12.54
N GLU A 40 7.75 6.44 -13.18
CA GLU A 40 7.21 7.66 -12.61
C GLU A 40 6.39 8.43 -13.64
N GLY A 41 5.58 9.37 -13.17
CA GLY A 41 4.82 10.22 -14.06
C GLY A 41 3.72 10.98 -13.35
N LYS A 42 2.67 11.31 -14.10
CA LYS A 42 1.58 12.15 -13.58
C LYS A 42 0.22 11.66 -14.06
N ARG A 43 -0.81 11.95 -13.28
CA ARG A 43 -2.19 11.77 -13.71
C ARG A 43 -2.60 12.89 -14.67
N MET A 44 -3.18 12.51 -15.79
CA MET A 44 -3.74 13.40 -16.80
C MET A 44 -5.25 13.12 -16.88
N SER A 45 -6.03 13.87 -16.10
CA SER A 45 -7.49 13.69 -15.99
C SER A 45 -7.87 12.24 -15.61
N LYS A 46 -8.33 11.42 -16.57
CA LYS A 46 -8.74 10.02 -16.35
C LYS A 46 -7.67 8.99 -16.73
N ALA A 47 -6.51 9.42 -17.20
CA ALA A 47 -5.41 8.55 -17.60
C ALA A 47 -4.14 8.88 -16.82
N GLU A 48 -3.15 8.00 -16.90
CA GLU A 48 -1.81 8.24 -16.36
C GLU A 48 -0.82 8.26 -17.52
N LEU A 49 0.10 9.23 -17.47
CA LEU A 49 1.23 9.30 -18.37
C LEU A 49 2.46 8.90 -17.56
N LEU A 50 2.96 7.69 -17.82
CA LEU A 50 4.05 7.05 -17.09
C LEU A 50 5.26 6.85 -18.00
N PHE A 51 6.45 7.09 -17.45
CA PHE A 51 7.73 6.86 -18.09
C PHE A 51 8.56 5.90 -17.23
N SER A 52 9.57 5.28 -17.81
CA SER A 52 10.57 4.56 -17.02
C SER A 52 11.19 5.53 -16.02
N TYR A 53 11.39 5.07 -14.80
CA TYR A 53 12.11 5.83 -13.79
C TYR A 53 13.56 6.06 -14.27
N GLU A 54 14.03 7.30 -14.23
CA GLU A 54 15.39 7.67 -14.61
C GLU A 54 16.35 7.32 -13.48
N HIS A 55 17.38 6.54 -13.78
CA HIS A 55 18.44 6.17 -12.84
C HIS A 55 19.76 5.99 -13.59
N GLU A 56 20.88 5.88 -12.87
CA GLU A 56 22.17 5.57 -13.49
C GLU A 56 22.18 4.11 -13.99
N GLU A 57 22.01 3.90 -15.30
CA GLU A 57 21.76 2.58 -15.93
C GLU A 57 22.87 1.55 -15.68
N ASN A 58 24.11 2.00 -15.47
CA ASN A 58 25.27 1.13 -15.25
C ASN A 58 25.49 0.78 -13.77
N CYS A 59 24.64 1.27 -12.88
CA CYS A 59 24.75 1.06 -11.46
C CYS A 59 23.63 0.16 -10.93
N GLY A 60 23.53 0.04 -9.60
CA GLY A 60 22.42 -0.65 -8.98
C GLY A 60 21.09 0.03 -9.32
N ASN A 61 19.98 -0.68 -9.03
CA ASN A 61 18.67 -0.05 -9.13
C ASN A 61 18.43 0.80 -7.90
N ASP A 62 17.84 1.96 -8.06
CA ASP A 62 17.33 2.74 -6.94
C ASP A 62 16.15 2.01 -6.29
N TYR A 63 16.06 2.06 -4.97
CA TYR A 63 15.02 1.36 -4.23
C TYR A 63 14.70 2.01 -2.88
N VAL A 64 13.47 1.79 -2.43
CA VAL A 64 13.05 2.03 -1.06
C VAL A 64 12.89 0.70 -0.32
N GLU A 65 13.35 0.64 0.93
CA GLU A 65 13.22 -0.52 1.81
C GLU A 65 12.45 -0.17 3.07
N PHE A 66 11.30 -0.80 3.27
CA PHE A 66 10.47 -0.66 4.46
C PHE A 66 10.74 -1.80 5.44
N PHE A 67 11.18 -1.49 6.66
CA PHE A 67 11.48 -2.48 7.70
C PHE A 67 10.28 -2.71 8.64
N GLU A 68 10.19 -3.90 9.23
CA GLU A 68 9.12 -4.25 10.20
C GLU A 68 9.10 -3.36 11.44
N ASP A 69 10.26 -2.82 11.82
CA ASP A 69 10.41 -1.94 12.99
C ASP A 69 10.05 -0.47 12.71
N GLY A 70 9.46 -0.19 11.54
CA GLY A 70 9.05 1.15 11.13
C GLY A 70 10.19 2.03 10.60
N LYS A 71 11.37 1.49 10.34
CA LYS A 71 12.45 2.21 9.62
C LYS A 71 12.26 2.14 8.12
N VAL A 72 12.77 3.13 7.41
CA VAL A 72 12.84 3.15 5.96
C VAL A 72 14.21 3.62 5.49
N ASN A 73 14.71 3.02 4.41
CA ASN A 73 15.84 3.53 3.66
C ASN A 73 15.39 3.83 2.23
N ASP A 74 15.77 4.98 1.72
CA ASP A 74 15.71 5.32 0.30
C ASP A 74 17.12 5.35 -0.26
N VAL A 75 17.37 4.56 -1.30
CA VAL A 75 18.71 4.25 -1.79
C VAL A 75 18.82 4.62 -3.25
N PHE A 76 19.79 5.46 -3.57
CA PHE A 76 20.05 5.97 -4.91
C PHE A 76 21.50 5.75 -5.30
N TYR A 77 21.72 5.39 -6.57
CA TYR A 77 23.06 5.28 -7.16
C TYR A 77 23.34 6.48 -8.07
N TYR A 78 24.55 7.03 -7.96
CA TYR A 78 24.98 8.17 -8.74
C TYR A 78 26.47 8.06 -9.08
N GLY A 79 26.95 9.00 -9.90
CA GLY A 79 28.35 9.02 -10.33
C GLY A 79 28.59 8.09 -11.50
N SER A 80 28.59 8.68 -12.70
CA SER A 80 28.76 7.93 -13.95
C SER A 80 30.10 7.21 -13.96
N GLY A 81 30.06 5.89 -13.88
CA GLY A 81 31.23 4.99 -13.92
C GLY A 81 31.84 4.61 -12.57
N ASN A 82 31.50 5.26 -11.46
CA ASN A 82 31.96 4.86 -10.13
C ASN A 82 30.84 4.34 -9.20
N CYS A 83 29.57 4.52 -9.57
CA CYS A 83 28.41 3.95 -8.86
C CYS A 83 28.44 4.19 -7.35
N GLU A 84 28.63 5.45 -6.97
CA GLU A 84 28.44 5.88 -5.59
C GLU A 84 27.00 5.65 -5.15
N MET A 85 26.82 5.40 -3.86
CA MET A 85 25.54 5.08 -3.26
C MET A 85 25.24 6.11 -2.17
N SER A 86 24.06 6.73 -2.26
CA SER A 86 23.48 7.51 -1.17
C SER A 86 22.38 6.70 -0.49
N VAL A 87 22.23 6.90 0.82
CA VAL A 87 21.13 6.31 1.60
C VAL A 87 20.54 7.39 2.49
N ASP A 88 19.27 7.70 2.24
CA ASP A 88 18.47 8.53 3.12
C ASP A 88 17.66 7.61 4.05
N SER A 89 17.89 7.73 5.35
CA SER A 89 17.25 6.89 6.36
C SER A 89 16.22 7.67 7.17
N GLY A 90 15.09 7.06 7.46
CA GLY A 90 13.99 7.66 8.19
C GLY A 90 13.10 6.64 8.88
N THR A 91 11.89 7.07 9.19
CA THR A 91 10.81 6.20 9.70
C THR A 91 9.62 6.23 8.77
N TRP A 92 8.85 5.16 8.74
CA TRP A 92 7.59 5.09 8.00
C TRP A 92 6.47 4.53 8.88
N LYS A 93 5.25 4.86 8.49
CA LYS A 93 4.03 4.21 8.96
C LYS A 93 3.00 4.18 7.83
N LYS A 94 2.08 3.22 7.92
CA LYS A 94 0.92 3.14 7.03
C LYS A 94 -0.35 3.35 7.84
N GLU A 95 -1.14 4.33 7.43
CA GLU A 95 -2.46 4.64 8.01
C GLU A 95 -3.50 4.50 6.89
N GLU A 96 -4.30 3.44 6.93
CA GLU A 96 -5.23 3.08 5.86
C GLU A 96 -4.51 2.93 4.50
N ASN A 97 -4.79 3.81 3.54
CA ASN A 97 -4.13 3.90 2.24
C ASN A 97 -3.06 5.01 2.19
N HIS A 98 -2.69 5.63 3.31
CA HIS A 98 -1.64 6.64 3.35
C HIS A 98 -0.32 6.02 3.83
N LEU A 99 0.74 6.24 3.06
CA LEU A 99 2.13 5.99 3.43
C LEU A 99 2.72 7.30 3.93
N ILE A 100 3.15 7.33 5.18
CA ILE A 100 3.75 8.50 5.80
C ILE A 100 5.21 8.17 6.09
N ILE A 101 6.12 8.95 5.53
CA ILE A 101 7.58 8.81 5.69
C ILE A 101 8.10 10.07 6.36
N ASN A 102 9.02 9.93 7.30
CA ASN A 102 9.69 11.04 7.95
C ASN A 102 11.20 10.86 7.84
N PHE A 103 11.85 11.74 7.08
CA PHE A 103 13.30 11.85 7.01
C PHE A 103 13.78 12.98 7.92
N PRO A 104 14.82 12.79 8.75
CA PRO A 104 15.23 13.78 9.75
C PRO A 104 15.52 15.19 9.23
N TYR A 105 15.92 15.33 7.96
CA TYR A 105 16.29 16.61 7.35
C TYR A 105 15.30 17.10 6.30
N ALA A 106 14.46 16.23 5.73
CA ALA A 106 13.45 16.60 4.73
C ALA A 106 12.06 16.80 5.35
N GLY A 107 11.82 16.27 6.54
CA GLY A 107 10.53 16.33 7.23
C GLY A 107 9.61 15.16 6.89
N GLU A 108 8.32 15.37 7.15
CA GLU A 108 7.27 14.37 6.91
C GLU A 108 6.70 14.53 5.49
N GLU A 109 6.66 13.42 4.77
CA GLU A 109 6.07 13.27 3.45
C GLU A 109 4.92 12.26 3.53
N THR A 110 3.81 12.57 2.86
CA THR A 110 2.64 11.70 2.81
C THR A 110 2.30 11.36 1.36
N GLY A 111 2.19 10.06 1.07
CA GLY A 111 1.73 9.54 -0.21
C GLY A 111 0.49 8.67 -0.07
N GLU A 112 -0.39 8.69 -1.08
CA GLU A 112 -1.55 7.81 -1.18
C GLU A 112 -1.16 6.53 -1.94
N ILE A 113 -1.31 5.37 -1.30
CA ILE A 113 -1.17 4.05 -1.91
C ILE A 113 -2.38 3.80 -2.81
N LEU A 114 -2.14 3.80 -4.12
CA LEU A 114 -3.16 3.52 -5.13
C LEU A 114 -3.27 2.02 -5.47
N LEU A 115 -2.17 1.28 -5.30
CA LEU A 115 -2.11 -0.17 -5.49
C LEU A 115 -1.00 -0.73 -4.60
N LEU A 116 -1.31 -1.83 -3.90
CA LEU A 116 -0.33 -2.65 -3.21
C LEU A 116 -0.71 -4.12 -3.43
N ASP A 117 0.12 -4.82 -4.20
CA ASP A 117 0.04 -6.26 -4.40
C ASP A 117 1.42 -6.92 -4.16
N ALA A 118 1.51 -8.24 -4.31
CA ALA A 118 2.73 -8.99 -4.02
C ALA A 118 3.97 -8.54 -4.82
N THR A 119 3.77 -7.81 -5.91
CA THR A 119 4.82 -7.41 -6.87
C THR A 119 4.87 -5.92 -7.14
N THR A 120 3.80 -5.18 -6.87
CA THR A 120 3.65 -3.78 -7.27
C THR A 120 3.20 -2.93 -6.09
N LEU A 121 3.94 -1.85 -5.87
CA LEU A 121 3.53 -0.73 -5.03
C LEU A 121 3.36 0.49 -5.95
N LYS A 122 2.22 1.15 -5.86
CA LYS A 122 1.95 2.40 -6.59
C LYS A 122 1.52 3.46 -5.61
N VAL A 123 2.24 4.57 -5.60
CA VAL A 123 2.03 5.68 -4.68
C VAL A 123 1.83 6.95 -5.48
N LYS A 124 0.83 7.73 -5.08
CA LYS A 124 0.67 9.13 -5.48
C LYS A 124 1.28 10.00 -4.39
N ALA A 125 2.24 10.84 -4.75
CA ALA A 125 2.90 11.78 -3.86
C ALA A 125 2.76 13.22 -4.39
N GLU A 126 3.11 14.19 -3.56
CA GLU A 126 3.28 15.58 -3.97
C GLU A 126 4.76 15.95 -3.85
N VAL A 127 5.36 16.38 -4.96
CA VAL A 127 6.75 16.83 -5.03
C VAL A 127 6.75 18.25 -5.57
N GLU A 128 7.28 19.20 -4.79
CA GLU A 128 7.31 20.63 -5.16
C GLU A 128 5.94 21.20 -5.59
N GLY A 129 4.87 20.80 -4.90
CA GLY A 129 3.50 21.25 -5.21
C GLY A 129 2.87 20.59 -6.44
N LYS A 130 3.46 19.52 -6.97
CA LYS A 130 2.96 18.77 -8.13
C LYS A 130 2.69 17.32 -7.77
N GLU A 131 1.55 16.82 -8.23
CA GLU A 131 1.23 15.39 -8.12
C GLU A 131 2.18 14.57 -9.00
N VAL A 132 2.82 13.57 -8.37
CA VAL A 132 3.67 12.57 -9.03
C VAL A 132 3.15 11.18 -8.66
N ILE A 133 3.13 10.27 -9.64
CA ILE A 133 2.86 8.85 -9.44
C ILE A 133 4.17 8.11 -9.52
N TYR A 134 4.52 7.37 -8.48
CA TYR A 134 5.62 6.41 -8.48
C TYR A 134 5.06 4.99 -8.53
N ILE A 135 5.64 4.16 -9.38
CA ILE A 135 5.40 2.72 -9.44
C ILE A 135 6.70 2.02 -9.11
N TYR A 136 6.63 1.13 -8.14
CA TYR A 136 7.72 0.31 -7.69
C TYR A 136 7.44 -1.17 -7.97
N LYS A 137 8.52 -1.93 -8.12
CA LYS A 137 8.47 -3.39 -8.23
C LYS A 137 9.19 -4.03 -7.06
N LYS A 138 8.58 -5.08 -6.50
CA LYS A 138 9.20 -5.86 -5.42
C LYS A 138 10.52 -6.45 -5.90
N LEU A 139 11.56 -6.34 -5.08
CA LEU A 139 12.87 -6.97 -5.28
C LEU A 139 12.93 -8.34 -4.59
#